data_AF-A0A553WGS2-F1
#
_entry.id   AF-A0A553WGS2-F1
#
_cell.length_a   1.000
_cell.length_b   1.000
_cell.length_c   1.000
_cell.angle_alpha   90.00
_cell.angle_beta   90.00
_cell.angle_gamma   90.00
#
_symmetry.space_group_name_H-M   'P 1'
#
loop_
_entity.id
_entity.type
_entity.pdbx_description
1 polymer ?
#
loop_
_entity_poly.entity_id
_entity_poly.type
_entity_poly.pdbx_seq_one_letter_code
_entity_poly.pdbx_strand_id
1 'polypeptide(L)'
;MTHIGKYLLAAVAAWAGSTAAYADAQPSSTGWKLVWADEFNGTELDRTKWKPEQSCWGGGNFERQCYTDRTKNIRVSDGVLRLIAHKERFTGPDRPPEIADDPNPRKTQNVTSGKIRTLGLASWKYGKVEFRAKPPKGQGTWPAVWMMPSDNRYGGWPRSGEIDILEGVNLGATCTVCEGNVGENRMISALHFGDFAPANKFRDTRVALPSKALPSDDFHIWTLEWAEGLMRFSLDGRLYWEVKADQWESASPLAKGNDVAPFDQPFYIMANLAIGGRLSEENNDKGVAADTLPAEFLIDWIRIYQCAEDPDKGLACLQKAKGDE
;
A
#
# COMPACT_ATOMS: atom_id res chain seq x y z
N MET A 1 20.04 71.15 24.79
CA MET A 1 19.25 70.02 25.32
C MET A 1 19.19 68.95 24.25
N THR A 2 19.78 67.81 24.54
CA THR A 2 20.00 66.65 23.69
C THR A 2 18.86 65.64 23.82
N HIS A 3 18.26 65.22 22.70
CA HIS A 3 17.49 63.97 22.54
C HIS A 3 17.51 63.65 21.03
N ILE A 4 18.34 62.74 20.54
CA ILE A 4 18.17 61.27 20.41
C ILE A 4 16.82 60.86 19.81
N GLY A 5 16.87 60.36 18.57
CA GLY A 5 15.86 59.50 17.96
C GLY A 5 16.51 58.64 16.87
N LYS A 6 16.73 57.35 17.16
CA LYS A 6 17.21 56.31 16.25
C LYS A 6 16.01 55.53 15.70
N TYR A 7 15.93 55.31 14.39
CA TYR A 7 15.20 54.19 13.75
C TYR A 7 15.96 53.81 12.47
N LEU A 8 16.79 52.76 12.49
CA LEU A 8 16.49 51.37 12.08
C LEU A 8 16.14 51.23 10.58
N LEU A 9 17.15 50.89 9.78
CA LEU A 9 17.00 50.33 8.43
C LEU A 9 16.48 48.89 8.54
N ALA A 10 15.37 48.59 7.87
CA ALA A 10 14.92 47.23 7.62
C ALA A 10 15.68 46.65 6.40
N ALA A 11 16.42 45.57 6.60
CA ALA A 11 17.02 44.78 5.53
C ALA A 11 15.96 43.82 4.97
N VAL A 12 15.65 43.96 3.68
CA VAL A 12 14.81 43.00 2.94
C VAL A 12 15.72 41.87 2.47
N ALA A 13 15.61 40.69 3.08
CA ALA A 13 16.28 39.48 2.61
C ALA A 13 15.45 38.87 1.47
N ALA A 14 15.99 38.94 0.24
CA ALA A 14 15.45 38.22 -0.91
C ALA A 14 15.78 36.72 -0.76
N TRP A 15 14.75 35.90 -0.58
CA TRP A 15 14.86 34.45 -0.68
C TRP A 15 14.98 34.06 -2.16
N ALA A 16 16.18 33.71 -2.59
CA ALA A 16 16.39 33.03 -3.86
C ALA A 16 15.86 31.60 -3.72
N GLY A 17 14.76 31.30 -4.40
CA GLY A 17 14.24 29.94 -4.50
C GLY A 17 15.22 29.06 -5.27
N SER A 18 15.79 28.07 -4.59
CA SER A 18 16.53 26.99 -5.25
C SER A 18 15.54 26.12 -6.02
N THR A 19 15.49 26.28 -7.34
CA THR A 19 14.93 25.27 -8.23
C THR A 19 15.84 24.04 -8.16
N ALA A 20 15.42 23.01 -7.42
CA ALA A 20 16.07 21.71 -7.48
C ALA A 20 15.90 21.17 -8.90
N ALA A 21 16.98 21.22 -9.68
CA ALA A 21 17.06 20.54 -10.96
C ALA A 21 16.89 19.03 -10.71
N TYR A 22 16.03 18.39 -11.49
CA TYR A 22 15.96 16.94 -11.58
C TYR A 22 17.36 16.41 -11.90
N ALA A 23 18.00 15.78 -10.91
CA ALA A 23 19.17 14.97 -11.18
C ALA A 23 18.69 13.76 -11.98
N ASP A 24 19.21 13.61 -13.20
CA ASP A 24 19.11 12.38 -13.98
C ASP A 24 19.45 11.20 -13.06
N ALA A 25 18.48 10.30 -12.86
CA ALA A 25 18.68 9.10 -12.09
C ALA A 25 19.81 8.30 -12.74
N GLN A 26 20.95 8.24 -12.06
CA GLN A 26 22.03 7.31 -12.40
C GLN A 26 21.42 5.91 -12.52
N PRO A 27 21.77 5.12 -13.57
CA PRO A 27 21.29 3.75 -13.67
C PRO A 27 21.66 3.02 -12.38
N SER A 28 20.67 2.46 -11.68
CA SER A 28 20.96 1.66 -10.50
C SER A 28 21.83 0.48 -10.95
N SER A 29 22.84 0.13 -10.15
CA SER A 29 23.72 -1.03 -10.39
C SER A 29 22.94 -2.35 -10.58
N THR A 30 21.68 -2.36 -10.17
CA THR A 30 20.75 -3.50 -10.26
C THR A 30 20.01 -3.64 -11.58
N GLY A 31 20.12 -2.69 -12.53
CA GLY A 31 19.44 -2.76 -13.83
C GLY A 31 17.96 -2.35 -13.83
N TRP A 32 17.45 -1.88 -12.68
CA TRP A 32 16.10 -1.36 -12.53
C TRP A 32 15.99 0.08 -13.09
N LYS A 33 14.99 0.33 -13.94
CA LYS A 33 14.67 1.66 -14.48
C LYS A 33 13.33 2.14 -13.95
N LEU A 34 13.29 3.35 -13.39
CA LEU A 34 12.05 3.98 -12.96
C LEU A 34 11.13 4.20 -14.18
N VAL A 35 9.89 3.70 -14.12
CA VAL A 35 8.90 3.83 -15.20
C VAL A 35 7.66 4.60 -14.78
N TRP A 36 7.38 4.69 -13.48
CA TRP A 36 6.26 5.44 -12.94
C TRP A 36 6.55 5.81 -11.48
N ALA A 37 6.10 6.99 -11.06
CA ALA A 37 6.20 7.42 -9.68
C ALA A 37 5.08 8.40 -9.31
N ASP A 38 4.70 8.39 -8.04
CA ASP A 38 4.08 9.53 -7.40
C ASP A 38 4.84 9.90 -6.12
N GLU A 39 5.32 11.13 -6.08
CA GLU A 39 6.06 11.72 -4.97
C GLU A 39 5.16 12.61 -4.09
N PHE A 40 3.86 12.69 -4.42
CA PHE A 40 2.85 13.43 -3.65
C PHE A 40 3.22 14.90 -3.33
N ASN A 41 4.04 15.53 -4.18
CA ASN A 41 4.49 16.92 -4.04
C ASN A 41 3.42 17.98 -4.37
N GLY A 42 2.26 17.55 -4.87
CA GLY A 42 1.14 18.43 -5.18
C GLY A 42 0.40 18.93 -3.94
N THR A 43 -0.70 19.65 -4.16
CA THR A 43 -1.63 20.09 -3.09
C THR A 43 -2.92 19.27 -3.05
N GLU A 44 -3.06 18.30 -3.95
CA GLU A 44 -4.20 17.41 -4.07
C GLU A 44 -3.78 16.08 -4.72
N LEU A 45 -4.67 15.09 -4.67
CA LEU A 45 -4.43 13.79 -5.31
C LEU A 45 -4.39 13.93 -6.83
N ASP A 46 -3.30 13.51 -7.45
CA ASP A 46 -3.17 13.47 -8.91
C ASP A 46 -4.17 12.46 -9.52
N ARG A 47 -5.22 12.98 -10.16
CA ARG A 47 -6.30 12.17 -10.76
C ARG A 47 -5.92 11.49 -12.06
N THR A 48 -4.79 11.87 -12.65
CA THR A 48 -4.23 11.18 -13.81
C THR A 48 -3.55 9.87 -13.38
N LYS A 49 -3.17 9.76 -12.11
CA LYS A 49 -2.51 8.60 -11.50
C LYS A 49 -3.45 7.77 -10.63
N TRP A 50 -4.37 8.42 -9.92
CA TRP A 50 -5.17 7.76 -8.89
C TRP A 50 -6.67 7.98 -9.03
N LYS A 51 -7.40 6.87 -8.89
CA LYS A 51 -8.86 6.82 -8.73
C LYS A 51 -9.21 6.43 -7.29
N PRO A 52 -9.86 7.32 -6.52
CA PRO A 52 -10.40 6.96 -5.22
C PRO A 52 -11.52 5.92 -5.32
N GLU A 53 -11.55 5.00 -4.36
CA GLU A 53 -12.71 4.15 -4.15
C GLU A 53 -13.79 4.88 -3.35
N GLN A 54 -15.04 4.73 -3.78
CA GLN A 54 -16.21 5.18 -3.03
C GLN A 54 -17.14 3.99 -2.83
N SER A 55 -17.17 3.45 -1.61
CA SER A 55 -17.94 2.26 -1.25
C SER A 55 -18.11 2.16 0.27
N CYS A 56 -19.16 1.49 0.73
CA CYS A 56 -19.39 1.14 2.14
C CYS A 56 -19.41 -0.39 2.34
N TRP A 57 -18.82 -1.10 1.38
CA TRP A 57 -19.02 -2.52 1.12
C TRP A 57 -18.56 -3.39 2.28
N GLY A 58 -17.43 -3.01 2.87
CA GLY A 58 -16.70 -3.82 3.85
C GLY A 58 -15.68 -4.77 3.22
N GLY A 59 -15.36 -4.61 1.93
CA GLY A 59 -14.26 -5.30 1.23
C GLY A 59 -14.41 -6.82 1.07
N GLY A 60 -15.55 -7.41 1.43
CA GLY A 60 -15.68 -8.86 1.64
C GLY A 60 -15.12 -9.36 2.98
N ASN A 61 -14.55 -8.44 3.77
CA ASN A 61 -13.84 -8.71 5.02
C ASN A 61 -14.59 -8.19 6.26
N PHE A 62 -15.83 -7.73 6.12
CA PHE A 62 -16.62 -7.11 7.19
C PHE A 62 -16.02 -5.82 7.75
N GLU A 63 -15.29 -5.06 6.93
CA GLU A 63 -14.72 -3.78 7.33
C GLU A 63 -15.82 -2.74 7.63
N ARG A 64 -15.52 -1.80 8.54
CA ARG A 64 -16.51 -0.89 9.14
C ARG A 64 -16.57 0.49 8.49
N GLN A 65 -15.71 0.82 7.53
CA GLN A 65 -15.65 2.14 6.91
C GLN A 65 -16.49 2.25 5.63
N CYS A 66 -16.91 3.48 5.34
CA CYS A 66 -17.13 3.92 3.96
C CYS A 66 -15.84 4.59 3.44
N TYR A 67 -15.30 4.10 2.32
CA TYR A 67 -14.29 4.83 1.57
C TYR A 67 -14.94 6.03 0.87
N THR A 68 -14.31 7.20 0.94
CA THR A 68 -14.84 8.43 0.33
C THR A 68 -13.75 9.22 -0.38
N ASP A 69 -14.16 10.01 -1.38
CA ASP A 69 -13.30 10.92 -2.12
C ASP A 69 -13.28 12.35 -1.54
N ARG A 70 -13.29 12.46 -0.20
CA ARG A 70 -13.30 13.75 0.49
C ARG A 70 -11.90 14.09 0.97
N THR A 71 -11.55 15.37 0.95
CA THR A 71 -10.27 15.89 1.51
C THR A 71 -10.09 15.64 3.01
N LYS A 72 -11.18 15.26 3.69
CA LYS A 72 -11.17 14.76 5.07
C LYS A 72 -10.54 13.35 5.19
N ASN A 73 -10.66 12.53 4.14
CA ASN A 73 -10.24 11.14 4.12
C ASN A 73 -9.03 10.89 3.19
N ILE A 74 -8.83 11.71 2.16
CA ILE A 74 -7.69 11.63 1.24
C ILE A 74 -7.10 13.03 1.09
N ARG A 75 -5.86 13.23 1.54
CA ARG A 75 -5.19 14.54 1.47
C ARG A 75 -3.78 14.37 0.96
N VAL A 76 -3.35 15.29 0.10
CA VAL A 76 -1.96 15.41 -0.32
C VAL A 76 -1.46 16.78 0.12
N SER A 77 -0.38 16.81 0.87
CA SER A 77 0.26 18.03 1.35
C SER A 77 1.66 17.71 1.86
N ASP A 78 2.59 18.65 1.72
CA ASP A 78 3.96 18.54 2.25
C ASP A 78 4.72 17.29 1.75
N GLY A 79 4.50 16.90 0.49
CA GLY A 79 5.13 15.71 -0.10
C GLY A 79 4.54 14.39 0.39
N VAL A 80 3.39 14.39 1.06
CA VAL A 80 2.82 13.18 1.69
C VAL A 80 1.34 13.02 1.34
N LEU A 81 0.97 11.83 0.91
CA LEU A 81 -0.40 11.34 0.88
C LEU A 81 -0.82 10.87 2.28
N ARG A 82 -2.01 11.31 2.71
CA ARG A 82 -2.66 10.93 3.96
C ARG A 82 -3.99 10.26 3.66
N LEU A 83 -4.11 8.99 4.04
CA LEU A 83 -5.37 8.28 4.08
C LEU A 83 -5.87 8.29 5.52
N ILE A 84 -6.98 8.98 5.77
CA ILE A 84 -7.41 9.34 7.12
C ILE A 84 -8.75 8.70 7.43
N ALA A 85 -8.77 7.89 8.49
CA ALA A 85 -9.98 7.31 9.02
C ALA A 85 -10.60 8.20 10.11
N HIS A 86 -11.93 8.38 10.06
CA HIS A 86 -12.69 9.18 11.03
C HIS A 86 -13.90 8.42 11.54
N LYS A 87 -14.20 8.58 12.83
CA LYS A 87 -15.50 8.18 13.39
C LYS A 87 -16.57 9.17 12.90
N GLU A 88 -17.38 8.72 11.95
CA GLU A 88 -18.38 9.56 11.28
C GLU A 88 -19.47 8.66 10.71
N ARG A 89 -20.73 8.92 11.07
CA ARG A 89 -21.86 8.26 10.43
C ARG A 89 -21.99 8.76 9.00
N PHE A 90 -21.85 7.87 8.03
CA PHE A 90 -21.87 8.20 6.61
C PHE A 90 -22.66 7.18 5.81
N THR A 91 -23.43 7.65 4.84
CA THR A 91 -24.16 6.79 3.89
C THR A 91 -23.53 6.96 2.52
N GLY A 92 -23.12 5.86 1.91
CA GLY A 92 -22.48 5.80 0.60
C GLY A 92 -23.06 4.70 -0.28
N PRO A 93 -22.58 4.56 -1.53
CA PRO A 93 -22.84 3.35 -2.32
C PRO A 93 -22.37 2.11 -1.54
N ASP A 94 -23.12 1.01 -1.61
CA ASP A 94 -22.74 -0.23 -0.95
C ASP A 94 -21.46 -0.75 -1.59
N ARG A 95 -21.44 -0.95 -2.91
CA ARG A 95 -20.29 -1.54 -3.61
C ARG A 95 -19.50 -0.51 -4.44
N PRO A 96 -18.20 -0.75 -4.71
CA PRO A 96 -17.51 0.02 -5.73
C PRO A 96 -18.15 -0.25 -7.10
N PRO A 97 -18.15 0.74 -8.02
CA PRO A 97 -18.93 0.68 -9.25
C PRO A 97 -18.53 -0.47 -10.17
N GLU A 98 -17.30 -0.98 -10.02
CA GLU A 98 -16.79 -2.09 -10.81
C GLU A 98 -17.50 -3.44 -10.55
N ILE A 99 -18.20 -3.59 -9.41
CA ILE A 99 -18.87 -4.84 -9.00
C ILE A 99 -20.26 -4.59 -8.39
N ALA A 100 -20.82 -3.40 -8.61
CA ALA A 100 -22.12 -3.00 -8.06
C ALA A 100 -23.27 -3.44 -8.97
N ASP A 101 -24.42 -3.71 -8.35
CA ASP A 101 -25.70 -3.79 -9.07
C ASP A 101 -26.12 -2.39 -9.56
N ASP A 102 -27.04 -2.35 -10.53
CA ASP A 102 -27.63 -1.11 -11.04
C ASP A 102 -29.15 -1.07 -10.76
N PRO A 103 -29.66 -0.15 -9.91
CA PRO A 103 -28.91 0.89 -9.19
C PRO A 103 -28.11 0.35 -8.00
N ASN A 104 -26.96 0.97 -7.71
CA ASN A 104 -26.12 0.62 -6.58
C ASN A 104 -26.83 0.92 -5.25
N PRO A 105 -27.10 -0.08 -4.40
CA PRO A 105 -27.73 0.13 -3.10
C PRO A 105 -26.92 1.09 -2.22
N ARG A 106 -27.56 1.70 -1.23
CA ARG A 106 -26.90 2.61 -0.28
C ARG A 106 -26.71 1.90 1.05
N LYS A 107 -25.53 2.04 1.66
CA LYS A 107 -25.21 1.47 2.97
C LYS A 107 -24.67 2.54 3.91
N THR A 108 -25.00 2.42 5.18
CA THR A 108 -24.56 3.35 6.23
C THR A 108 -23.53 2.67 7.11
N GLN A 109 -22.42 3.36 7.35
CA GLN A 109 -21.38 2.95 8.28
C GLN A 109 -21.10 4.07 9.28
N ASN A 110 -20.39 3.76 10.37
CA ASN A 110 -20.05 4.72 11.43
C ASN A 110 -18.58 5.18 11.36
N VAL A 111 -17.87 4.79 10.30
CA VAL A 111 -16.49 5.18 10.03
C VAL A 111 -16.37 5.60 8.57
N THR A 112 -15.54 6.58 8.28
CA THR A 112 -15.11 6.92 6.91
C THR A 112 -13.60 6.79 6.79
N SER A 113 -13.10 6.45 5.61
CA SER A 113 -11.66 6.36 5.35
C SER A 113 -11.31 6.64 3.88
N GLY A 114 -10.03 6.55 3.53
CA GLY A 114 -9.49 6.72 2.18
C GLY A 114 -8.97 5.42 1.57
N LYS A 115 -9.23 5.24 0.28
CA LYS A 115 -8.63 4.20 -0.57
C LYS A 115 -8.39 4.77 -1.96
N ILE A 116 -7.20 4.60 -2.50
CA ILE A 116 -6.82 5.04 -3.86
C ILE A 116 -6.28 3.87 -4.66
N ARG A 117 -6.56 3.87 -5.97
CA ARG A 117 -6.23 2.78 -6.88
C ARG A 117 -5.71 3.35 -8.19
N THR A 118 -4.74 2.68 -8.80
CA THR A 118 -4.32 2.94 -10.19
C THR A 118 -5.21 2.21 -11.22
N LEU A 119 -6.29 1.55 -10.76
CA LEU A 119 -7.23 0.80 -11.59
C LEU A 119 -7.76 1.62 -12.77
N GLY A 120 -7.53 1.11 -13.99
CA GLY A 120 -7.92 1.76 -15.24
C GLY A 120 -7.02 2.92 -15.67
N LEU A 121 -5.97 3.22 -14.91
CA LEU A 121 -5.00 4.29 -15.19
C LEU A 121 -3.61 3.73 -15.48
N ALA A 122 -3.13 2.80 -14.65
CA ALA A 122 -1.85 2.13 -14.82
C ALA A 122 -1.84 0.75 -14.16
N SER A 123 -1.07 -0.17 -14.74
CA SER A 123 -0.79 -1.48 -14.18
C SER A 123 0.52 -2.02 -14.74
N TRP A 124 1.12 -2.97 -14.02
CA TRP A 124 2.42 -3.51 -14.37
C TRP A 124 2.42 -5.02 -14.22
N LYS A 125 3.05 -5.71 -15.16
CA LYS A 125 3.41 -7.12 -15.03
C LYS A 125 4.91 -7.18 -14.81
N TYR A 126 5.30 -7.80 -13.70
CA TYR A 126 6.67 -7.79 -13.20
C TYR A 126 7.22 -6.38 -12.97
N GLY A 127 8.32 -6.30 -12.23
CA GLY A 127 8.92 -5.04 -11.85
C GLY A 127 9.35 -5.01 -10.40
N LYS A 128 9.79 -3.83 -9.97
CA LYS A 128 9.99 -3.51 -8.57
C LYS A 128 8.95 -2.47 -8.16
N VAL A 129 8.16 -2.78 -7.14
CA VAL A 129 7.28 -1.83 -6.46
C VAL A 129 7.97 -1.43 -5.17
N GLU A 130 8.16 -0.13 -4.98
CA GLU A 130 8.81 0.39 -3.79
C GLU A 130 8.00 1.58 -3.28
N PHE A 131 7.79 1.66 -1.98
CA PHE A 131 7.10 2.79 -1.38
C PHE A 131 7.63 3.08 0.02
N ARG A 132 7.59 4.36 0.39
CA ARG A 132 7.93 4.82 1.74
C ARG A 132 6.67 5.26 2.46
N ALA A 133 6.37 4.62 3.59
CA ALA A 133 5.11 4.85 4.29
C ALA A 133 5.25 4.76 5.81
N LYS A 134 4.29 5.31 6.54
CA LYS A 134 4.16 5.19 8.00
C LYS A 134 2.75 4.74 8.36
N PRO A 135 2.54 3.45 8.69
CA PRO A 135 1.23 2.94 9.09
C PRO A 135 0.78 3.49 10.46
N PRO A 136 -0.52 3.74 10.68
CA PRO A 136 -1.03 4.13 11.98
C PRO A 136 -0.90 2.99 12.99
N LYS A 137 -0.95 3.37 14.28
CA LYS A 137 -1.21 2.45 15.39
C LYS A 137 -2.70 2.41 15.73
N GLY A 138 -3.11 1.38 16.47
CA GLY A 138 -4.40 1.30 17.14
C GLY A 138 -5.15 0.00 16.86
N GLN A 139 -5.83 -0.53 17.89
CA GLN A 139 -6.66 -1.72 17.75
C GLN A 139 -7.81 -1.45 16.77
N GLY A 140 -7.88 -2.26 15.71
CA GLY A 140 -8.83 -2.14 14.62
C GLY A 140 -8.33 -1.38 13.40
N THR A 141 -7.11 -0.82 13.38
CA THR A 141 -6.54 -0.26 12.15
C THR A 141 -6.01 -1.35 11.23
N TRP A 142 -6.23 -1.19 9.93
CA TRP A 142 -5.71 -2.06 8.88
C TRP A 142 -5.25 -1.25 7.65
N PRO A 143 -4.12 -0.52 7.73
CA PRO A 143 -3.42 0.01 6.56
C PRO A 143 -2.95 -1.11 5.62
N ALA A 144 -3.08 -0.87 4.31
CA ALA A 144 -2.54 -1.76 3.29
C ALA A 144 -2.01 -1.03 2.06
N VAL A 145 -0.94 -1.57 1.47
CA VAL A 145 -0.48 -1.28 0.09
C VAL A 145 -0.32 -2.62 -0.61
N TRP A 146 -1.11 -2.81 -1.65
CA TRP A 146 -1.35 -4.11 -2.26
C TRP A 146 -1.73 -3.96 -3.73
N MET A 147 -1.81 -5.07 -4.42
CA MET A 147 -2.03 -5.12 -5.86
C MET A 147 -3.08 -6.16 -6.23
N MET A 148 -3.88 -5.84 -7.24
CA MET A 148 -4.89 -6.72 -7.82
C MET A 148 -4.74 -6.78 -9.33
N PRO A 149 -5.16 -7.87 -9.99
CA PRO A 149 -5.05 -8.01 -11.43
C PRO A 149 -5.94 -6.97 -12.12
N SER A 150 -5.44 -6.40 -13.22
CA SER A 150 -6.22 -5.48 -14.07
C SER A 150 -7.37 -6.19 -14.74
N ASP A 151 -7.13 -7.45 -15.12
CA ASP A 151 -8.07 -8.32 -15.80
C ASP A 151 -8.23 -9.63 -15.02
N ASN A 152 -9.47 -10.11 -14.91
CA ASN A 152 -9.78 -11.41 -14.30
C ASN A 152 -9.52 -12.57 -15.28
N ARG A 153 -8.31 -12.65 -15.86
CA ARG A 153 -7.95 -13.63 -16.90
C ARG A 153 -8.27 -15.07 -16.51
N TYR A 154 -8.05 -15.41 -15.25
CA TYR A 154 -8.26 -16.76 -14.73
C TYR A 154 -9.61 -16.90 -14.00
N GLY A 155 -10.47 -15.90 -14.07
CA GLY A 155 -11.71 -15.78 -13.30
C GLY A 155 -11.58 -14.78 -12.16
N GLY A 156 -12.68 -14.58 -11.41
CA GLY A 156 -12.67 -13.69 -10.25
C GLY A 156 -11.71 -14.12 -9.15
N TRP A 157 -11.59 -13.31 -8.11
CA TRP A 157 -10.76 -13.60 -6.95
C TRP A 157 -11.08 -14.97 -6.33
N PRO A 158 -10.06 -15.77 -5.92
CA PRO A 158 -8.63 -15.48 -5.95
C PRO A 158 -7.93 -16.04 -7.21
N ARG A 159 -8.66 -16.59 -8.18
CA ARG A 159 -8.06 -17.31 -9.31
C ARG A 159 -7.11 -16.46 -10.15
N SER A 160 -7.32 -15.14 -10.17
CA SER A 160 -6.45 -14.16 -10.86
C SER A 160 -5.42 -13.49 -9.96
N GLY A 161 -5.31 -13.89 -8.69
CA GLY A 161 -4.27 -13.45 -7.77
C GLY A 161 -4.58 -12.16 -6.99
N GLU A 162 -3.84 -11.98 -5.91
CA GLU A 162 -3.73 -10.76 -5.08
C GLU A 162 -2.32 -10.75 -4.49
N ILE A 163 -1.67 -9.58 -4.44
CA ILE A 163 -0.32 -9.41 -3.88
C ILE A 163 -0.35 -8.33 -2.81
N ASP A 164 -0.17 -8.72 -1.56
CA ASP A 164 -0.13 -7.81 -0.42
C ASP A 164 1.33 -7.54 -0.02
N ILE A 165 1.79 -6.31 -0.29
CA ILE A 165 3.17 -5.91 0.00
C ILE A 165 3.28 -5.47 1.46
N LEU A 166 2.33 -4.65 1.90
CA LEU A 166 2.18 -4.24 3.28
C LEU A 166 0.72 -4.43 3.68
N GLU A 167 0.50 -5.19 4.75
CA GLU A 167 -0.64 -5.05 5.64
C GLU A 167 -0.11 -4.83 7.06
N GLY A 168 -0.68 -3.88 7.79
CA GLY A 168 -0.41 -3.69 9.22
C GLY A 168 -1.72 -3.80 9.98
N VAL A 169 -1.86 -4.76 10.88
CA VAL A 169 -3.10 -4.94 11.64
C VAL A 169 -2.83 -4.70 13.11
N ASN A 170 -3.65 -3.84 13.73
CA ASN A 170 -3.62 -3.56 15.16
C ASN A 170 -2.23 -3.12 15.69
N LEU A 171 -1.40 -2.45 14.88
CA LEU A 171 -0.05 -2.07 15.30
C LEU A 171 -0.10 -1.29 16.62
N GLY A 172 0.76 -1.66 17.57
CA GLY A 172 0.78 -1.10 18.93
C GLY A 172 -0.31 -1.60 19.89
N ALA A 173 -1.27 -2.42 19.44
CA ALA A 173 -2.22 -3.09 20.34
C ALA A 173 -1.52 -4.19 21.15
N THR A 174 -2.17 -4.68 22.21
CA THR A 174 -1.58 -5.73 23.05
C THR A 174 -1.28 -6.98 22.22
N CYS A 175 -0.05 -7.49 22.32
CA CYS A 175 0.36 -8.72 21.65
C CYS A 175 1.24 -9.55 22.58
N THR A 176 0.70 -10.67 23.07
CA THR A 176 1.38 -11.55 24.02
C THR A 176 2.45 -12.45 23.39
N VAL A 177 2.44 -12.56 22.06
CA VAL A 177 3.40 -13.37 21.29
C VAL A 177 4.42 -12.50 20.54
N CYS A 178 4.32 -11.17 20.65
CA CYS A 178 5.23 -10.24 20.00
C CYS A 178 6.39 -9.90 20.93
N GLU A 179 7.56 -9.68 20.33
CA GLU A 179 8.77 -9.28 21.05
C GLU A 179 8.92 -7.75 21.05
N GLY A 180 9.80 -7.23 21.92
CA GLY A 180 10.13 -5.80 21.98
C GLY A 180 9.30 -5.00 22.99
N ASN A 181 8.26 -5.60 23.59
CA ASN A 181 7.39 -4.96 24.60
C ASN A 181 6.72 -3.65 24.13
N VAL A 182 6.41 -3.55 22.83
CA VAL A 182 5.76 -2.38 22.23
C VAL A 182 4.36 -2.67 21.68
N GLY A 183 3.84 -3.89 21.90
CA GLY A 183 2.58 -4.36 21.29
C GLY A 183 2.81 -5.07 19.96
N GLU A 184 1.77 -5.22 19.15
CA GLU A 184 1.86 -5.78 17.80
C GLU A 184 2.76 -4.90 16.93
N ASN A 185 3.87 -5.47 16.48
CA ASN A 185 4.91 -4.78 15.73
C ASN A 185 5.27 -5.53 14.43
N ARG A 186 4.44 -6.50 14.03
CA ARG A 186 4.64 -7.28 12.81
C ARG A 186 3.74 -6.78 11.70
N MET A 187 4.33 -6.63 10.51
CA MET A 187 3.62 -6.39 9.26
C MET A 187 3.43 -7.73 8.56
N ILE A 188 2.39 -7.79 7.74
CA ILE A 188 2.03 -8.95 6.95
C ILE A 188 2.33 -8.64 5.48
N SER A 189 2.85 -9.64 4.78
CA SER A 189 2.80 -9.73 3.32
C SER A 189 2.16 -11.04 2.96
N ALA A 190 1.35 -11.05 1.92
CA ALA A 190 0.59 -12.20 1.52
C ALA A 190 0.44 -12.31 -0.01
N LEU A 191 0.19 -13.53 -0.45
CA LEU A 191 -0.23 -13.86 -1.81
C LEU A 191 -1.52 -14.66 -1.70
N HIS A 192 -2.60 -14.21 -2.34
CA HIS A 192 -3.85 -14.98 -2.44
C HIS A 192 -4.00 -15.58 -3.84
N PHE A 193 -4.37 -16.85 -3.90
CA PHE A 193 -4.45 -17.63 -5.14
C PHE A 193 -5.35 -18.86 -4.96
N GLY A 194 -5.32 -19.82 -5.90
CA GLY A 194 -6.07 -21.07 -5.81
C GLY A 194 -7.42 -21.02 -6.51
N ASP A 195 -8.49 -21.47 -5.84
CA ASP A 195 -9.86 -21.51 -6.37
C ASP A 195 -10.80 -20.58 -5.57
N PHE A 196 -12.05 -20.41 -6.01
CA PHE A 196 -13.08 -19.72 -5.27
C PHE A 196 -13.26 -20.31 -3.87
N ALA A 197 -13.74 -19.47 -2.94
CA ALA A 197 -14.09 -19.92 -1.60
C ALA A 197 -15.05 -21.14 -1.66
N PRO A 198 -14.82 -22.18 -0.83
CA PRO A 198 -13.87 -22.24 0.29
C PRO A 198 -12.47 -22.78 -0.07
N ALA A 199 -12.18 -23.02 -1.35
CA ALA A 199 -10.91 -23.59 -1.81
C ALA A 199 -9.85 -22.52 -2.18
N ASN A 200 -10.10 -21.26 -1.79
CA ASN A 200 -9.11 -20.20 -1.87
C ASN A 200 -7.92 -20.51 -0.97
N LYS A 201 -6.72 -20.16 -1.44
CA LYS A 201 -5.45 -20.38 -0.76
C LYS A 201 -4.75 -19.06 -0.55
N PHE A 202 -3.86 -19.04 0.42
CA PHE A 202 -2.92 -17.95 0.60
C PHE A 202 -1.59 -18.45 1.14
N ARG A 203 -0.56 -17.63 0.97
CA ARG A 203 0.72 -17.74 1.66
C ARG A 203 0.99 -16.38 2.27
N ASP A 204 1.27 -16.34 3.56
CA ASP A 204 1.62 -15.10 4.25
C ASP A 204 2.90 -15.27 5.07
N THR A 205 3.44 -14.13 5.48
CA THR A 205 4.51 -14.04 6.48
C THR A 205 4.23 -12.86 7.40
N ARG A 206 4.78 -12.92 8.61
CA ARG A 206 4.76 -11.81 9.58
C ARG A 206 6.18 -11.39 9.90
N VAL A 207 6.50 -10.12 9.73
CA VAL A 207 7.85 -9.58 9.94
C VAL A 207 7.82 -8.39 10.88
N ALA A 208 8.66 -8.42 11.92
CA ALA A 208 8.96 -7.24 12.73
C ALA A 208 10.22 -6.54 12.19
N LEU A 209 10.38 -5.26 12.54
CA LEU A 209 11.66 -4.56 12.38
C LEU A 209 12.76 -5.31 13.15
N PRO A 210 14.03 -5.30 12.69
CA PRO A 210 15.15 -5.90 13.42
C PRO A 210 15.28 -5.39 14.86
N SER A 211 15.03 -4.10 15.06
CA SER A 211 15.01 -3.43 16.37
C SER A 211 13.81 -3.80 17.24
N LYS A 212 12.82 -4.51 16.70
CA LYS A 212 11.52 -4.79 17.32
C LYS A 212 10.72 -3.53 17.68
N ALA A 213 11.10 -2.37 17.15
CA ALA A 213 10.38 -1.12 17.32
C ALA A 213 9.00 -1.16 16.64
N LEU A 214 8.16 -0.16 16.93
CA LEU A 214 6.89 -0.02 16.25
C LEU A 214 7.10 0.54 14.83
N PRO A 215 6.56 -0.12 13.80
CA PRO A 215 6.55 0.41 12.43
C PRO A 215 5.77 1.72 12.28
N SER A 216 4.95 2.07 13.28
CA SER A 216 4.17 3.31 13.31
C SER A 216 4.96 4.52 13.80
N ASP A 217 6.18 4.33 14.32
CA ASP A 217 6.99 5.43 14.88
C ASP A 217 7.67 6.26 13.80
N ASP A 218 8.07 5.64 12.68
CA ASP A 218 8.75 6.30 11.57
C ASP A 218 8.29 5.76 10.20
N PHE A 219 8.72 6.42 9.14
CA PHE A 219 8.55 5.92 7.79
C PHE A 219 9.55 4.81 7.48
N HIS A 220 9.06 3.75 6.86
CA HIS A 220 9.85 2.62 6.39
C HIS A 220 9.69 2.44 4.88
N ILE A 221 10.62 1.75 4.25
CA ILE A 221 10.59 1.43 2.82
C ILE A 221 10.22 -0.04 2.66
N TRP A 222 9.10 -0.30 2.00
CA TRP A 222 8.73 -1.64 1.56
C TRP A 222 9.06 -1.79 0.09
N THR A 223 9.57 -2.97 -0.25
CA THR A 223 9.93 -3.32 -1.62
C THR A 223 9.36 -4.68 -1.96
N LEU A 224 8.66 -4.77 -3.09
CA LEU A 224 8.39 -6.01 -3.82
C LEU A 224 9.25 -6.01 -5.08
N GLU A 225 10.12 -7.00 -5.23
CA GLU A 225 10.72 -7.35 -6.53
C GLU A 225 9.98 -8.56 -7.08
N TRP A 226 9.35 -8.41 -8.24
CA TRP A 226 8.50 -9.42 -8.86
C TRP A 226 8.97 -9.70 -10.28
N ALA A 227 9.30 -10.96 -10.54
CA ALA A 227 9.72 -11.50 -11.81
C ALA A 227 8.90 -12.76 -12.16
N GLU A 228 9.10 -13.30 -13.35
CA GLU A 228 8.51 -14.56 -13.78
C GLU A 228 8.89 -15.68 -12.80
N GLY A 229 7.91 -16.14 -12.01
CA GLY A 229 8.08 -17.25 -11.07
C GLY A 229 8.83 -16.94 -9.77
N LEU A 230 9.13 -15.67 -9.48
CA LEU A 230 9.85 -15.27 -8.27
C LEU A 230 9.37 -13.93 -7.73
N MET A 231 9.08 -13.87 -6.44
CA MET A 231 8.83 -12.64 -5.71
C MET A 231 9.73 -12.54 -4.48
N ARG A 232 10.25 -11.34 -4.21
CA ARG A 232 11.03 -10.99 -3.03
C ARG A 232 10.44 -9.78 -2.34
N PHE A 233 10.27 -9.88 -1.04
CA PHE A 233 9.76 -8.80 -0.20
C PHE A 233 10.84 -8.36 0.79
N SER A 234 11.07 -7.05 0.81
CA SER A 234 12.07 -6.42 1.65
C SER A 234 11.45 -5.27 2.45
N LEU A 235 12.00 -5.06 3.64
CA LEU A 235 11.67 -3.95 4.53
C LEU A 235 12.97 -3.24 4.92
N ASP A 236 13.05 -1.95 4.64
CA ASP A 236 14.25 -1.13 4.81
C ASP A 236 15.49 -1.78 4.16
N GLY A 237 15.30 -2.32 2.94
CA GLY A 237 16.34 -3.02 2.18
C GLY A 237 16.65 -4.44 2.66
N ARG A 238 16.09 -4.89 3.79
CA ARG A 238 16.29 -6.25 4.30
C ARG A 238 15.25 -7.21 3.72
N LEU A 239 15.71 -8.16 2.89
CA LEU A 239 14.91 -9.29 2.43
C LEU A 239 14.39 -10.09 3.63
N TYR A 240 13.09 -10.34 3.68
CA TYR A 240 12.47 -11.18 4.72
C TYR A 240 11.59 -12.28 4.15
N TRP A 241 11.24 -12.23 2.86
CA TRP A 241 10.41 -13.25 2.23
C TRP A 241 10.77 -13.42 0.76
N GLU A 242 11.00 -14.66 0.35
CA GLU A 242 11.15 -15.07 -1.05
C GLU A 242 10.11 -16.15 -1.33
N VAL A 243 9.37 -16.01 -2.43
CA VAL A 243 8.35 -16.97 -2.86
C VAL A 243 8.57 -17.32 -4.31
N LYS A 244 8.46 -18.61 -4.64
CA LYS A 244 8.67 -19.16 -5.99
C LYS A 244 7.39 -19.75 -6.57
N ALA A 245 7.39 -19.91 -7.89
CA ALA A 245 6.27 -20.44 -8.68
C ALA A 245 5.64 -21.72 -8.14
N ASP A 246 6.44 -22.63 -7.59
CA ASP A 246 6.00 -23.90 -7.02
C ASP A 246 5.21 -23.74 -5.69
N GLN A 247 5.11 -22.53 -5.15
CA GLN A 247 4.41 -22.23 -3.91
C GLN A 247 3.04 -21.57 -4.11
N TRP A 248 2.66 -21.27 -5.36
CA TRP A 248 1.35 -20.76 -5.74
C TRP A 248 0.77 -21.50 -6.94
N GLU A 249 -0.53 -21.34 -7.18
CA GLU A 249 -1.21 -21.90 -8.35
C GLU A 249 -2.53 -21.17 -8.62
N SER A 250 -3.05 -21.30 -9.83
CA SER A 250 -4.46 -20.98 -10.13
C SER A 250 -5.21 -22.26 -10.47
N ALA A 251 -6.35 -22.49 -9.81
CA ALA A 251 -7.22 -23.63 -10.11
C ALA A 251 -8.07 -23.42 -11.38
N SER A 252 -7.86 -22.30 -12.09
CA SER A 252 -8.58 -22.01 -13.32
C SER A 252 -8.19 -22.98 -14.45
N PRO A 253 -9.15 -23.53 -15.21
CA PRO A 253 -8.82 -24.28 -16.42
C PRO A 253 -7.98 -23.48 -17.44
N LEU A 254 -8.09 -22.15 -17.42
CA LEU A 254 -7.32 -21.24 -18.27
C LEU A 254 -5.84 -21.13 -17.85
N ALA A 255 -5.49 -21.58 -16.65
CA ALA A 255 -4.11 -21.62 -16.14
C ALA A 255 -3.42 -22.99 -16.36
N LYS A 256 -4.11 -23.95 -16.98
CA LYS A 256 -3.57 -25.31 -17.17
C LYS A 256 -2.25 -25.27 -17.96
N GLY A 257 -1.18 -25.79 -17.35
CA GLY A 257 0.17 -25.81 -17.93
C GLY A 257 0.92 -24.49 -17.84
N ASN A 258 0.42 -23.53 -17.04
CA ASN A 258 1.09 -22.27 -16.74
C ASN A 258 1.51 -22.25 -15.26
N ASP A 259 2.74 -22.65 -14.99
CA ASP A 259 3.25 -22.80 -13.62
C ASP A 259 3.47 -21.47 -12.91
N VAL A 260 3.41 -20.33 -13.61
CA VAL A 260 3.57 -19.00 -13.02
C VAL A 260 2.23 -18.27 -12.78
N ALA A 261 1.10 -18.86 -13.19
CA ALA A 261 -0.21 -18.33 -12.90
C ALA A 261 -0.54 -18.40 -11.39
N PRO A 262 -1.22 -17.39 -10.82
CA PRO A 262 -1.87 -16.27 -11.51
C PRO A 262 -1.03 -15.00 -11.64
N PHE A 263 0.20 -14.99 -11.13
CA PHE A 263 1.05 -13.80 -11.03
C PHE A 263 1.87 -13.55 -12.30
N ASP A 264 1.24 -13.69 -13.45
CA ASP A 264 1.80 -13.52 -14.79
C ASP A 264 1.00 -12.51 -15.63
N GLN A 265 0.12 -11.72 -14.99
CA GLN A 265 -0.71 -10.69 -15.61
C GLN A 265 -0.34 -9.29 -15.11
N PRO A 266 -0.80 -8.20 -15.75
CA PRO A 266 -0.64 -6.84 -15.21
C PRO A 266 -1.50 -6.61 -13.96
N PHE A 267 -0.88 -6.14 -12.88
CA PHE A 267 -1.54 -5.78 -11.63
C PHE A 267 -1.52 -4.27 -11.42
N TYR A 268 -2.65 -3.71 -10.97
CA TYR A 268 -2.72 -2.31 -10.54
C TYR A 268 -2.41 -2.23 -9.04
N ILE A 269 -1.77 -1.14 -8.63
CA ILE A 269 -1.48 -0.87 -7.21
C ILE A 269 -2.61 -0.07 -6.55
N MET A 270 -2.79 -0.31 -5.26
CA MET A 270 -3.68 0.48 -4.42
C MET A 270 -3.17 0.62 -2.98
N ALA A 271 -3.67 1.65 -2.31
CA ALA A 271 -3.41 1.90 -0.90
C ALA A 271 -4.72 2.26 -0.19
N ASN A 272 -4.92 1.74 1.02
CA ASN A 272 -6.07 2.05 1.86
C ASN A 272 -5.75 2.03 3.35
N LEU A 273 -6.64 2.63 4.12
CA LEU A 273 -6.73 2.43 5.56
C LEU A 273 -8.11 1.84 5.90
N ALA A 274 -8.20 0.52 6.05
CA ALA A 274 -9.40 -0.13 6.55
C ALA A 274 -9.50 0.00 8.07
N ILE A 275 -10.73 -0.07 8.60
CA ILE A 275 -11.02 -0.07 10.03
C ILE A 275 -11.94 -1.25 10.35
N GLY A 276 -11.56 -2.07 11.33
CA GLY A 276 -12.26 -3.30 11.67
C GLY A 276 -12.10 -4.36 10.59
N GLY A 277 -13.07 -5.26 10.50
CA GLY A 277 -13.01 -6.43 9.62
C GLY A 277 -12.42 -7.65 10.31
N ARG A 278 -12.65 -8.82 9.70
CA ARG A 278 -12.38 -10.13 10.32
C ARG A 278 -10.95 -10.23 10.86
N LEU A 279 -9.95 -9.89 10.06
CA LEU A 279 -8.55 -10.01 10.44
C LEU A 279 -8.20 -9.12 11.64
N SER A 280 -8.60 -7.84 11.64
CA SER A 280 -8.26 -6.95 12.76
C SER A 280 -9.08 -7.22 14.02
N GLU A 281 -10.36 -7.57 13.89
CA GLU A 281 -11.25 -7.73 15.02
C GLU A 281 -11.16 -9.11 15.70
N GLU A 282 -10.62 -10.13 15.03
CA GLU A 282 -10.39 -11.46 15.62
C GLU A 282 -9.02 -11.60 16.27
N ASN A 283 -8.11 -10.63 16.08
CA ASN A 283 -6.75 -10.63 16.62
C ASN A 283 -6.56 -9.60 17.74
N ASN A 284 -5.49 -9.79 18.54
CA ASN A 284 -5.08 -8.91 19.64
C ASN A 284 -6.21 -8.70 20.66
N ASP A 285 -6.56 -7.45 20.94
CA ASP A 285 -7.58 -7.07 21.93
C ASP A 285 -9.02 -7.25 21.42
N LYS A 286 -9.16 -7.69 20.16
CA LYS A 286 -10.42 -7.87 19.43
C LYS A 286 -11.19 -6.56 19.20
N GLY A 287 -12.08 -6.59 18.21
CA GLY A 287 -12.90 -5.43 17.85
C GLY A 287 -12.07 -4.19 17.46
N VAL A 288 -12.68 -3.01 17.63
CA VAL A 288 -12.07 -1.70 17.37
C VAL A 288 -12.10 -0.90 18.66
N ALA A 289 -10.94 -0.42 19.14
CA ALA A 289 -10.88 0.37 20.36
C ALA A 289 -11.51 1.76 20.17
N ALA A 290 -12.04 2.32 21.26
CA ALA A 290 -12.81 3.57 21.22
C ALA A 290 -11.97 4.80 20.87
N ASP A 291 -10.67 4.75 21.16
CA ASP A 291 -9.66 5.79 20.97
C ASP A 291 -8.79 5.59 19.72
N THR A 292 -9.10 4.58 18.89
CA THR A 292 -8.36 4.30 17.64
C THR A 292 -8.46 5.43 16.61
N LEU A 293 -9.56 6.20 16.61
CA LEU A 293 -9.85 7.20 15.58
C LEU A 293 -9.77 8.64 16.10
N PRO A 294 -9.25 9.60 15.32
CA PRO A 294 -8.79 9.45 13.94
C PRO A 294 -7.45 8.72 13.82
N ALA A 295 -7.25 8.02 12.70
CA ALA A 295 -6.01 7.34 12.35
C ALA A 295 -5.54 7.78 10.96
N GLU A 296 -4.23 7.92 10.76
CA GLU A 296 -3.64 8.36 9.49
C GLU A 296 -2.62 7.34 8.98
N PHE A 297 -2.81 6.89 7.74
CA PHE A 297 -1.78 6.18 6.99
C PHE A 297 -1.07 7.17 6.07
N LEU A 298 0.22 7.36 6.31
CA LEU A 298 1.05 8.32 5.58
C LEU A 298 1.88 7.59 4.52
N ILE A 299 1.92 8.13 3.31
CA ILE A 299 2.73 7.61 2.21
C ILE A 299 3.49 8.78 1.59
N ASP A 300 4.81 8.71 1.64
CA ASP A 300 5.74 9.74 1.13
C ASP A 300 5.90 9.61 -0.39
N TRP A 301 6.09 8.40 -0.90
CA TRP A 301 6.11 8.15 -2.34
C TRP A 301 5.81 6.70 -2.67
N ILE A 302 5.39 6.47 -3.91
CA ILE A 302 5.25 5.14 -4.52
C ILE A 302 5.98 5.18 -5.87
N ARG A 303 6.90 4.24 -6.09
CA ARG A 303 7.73 4.14 -7.29
C ARG A 303 7.65 2.75 -7.88
N ILE A 304 7.55 2.70 -9.21
CA ILE A 304 7.54 1.47 -9.99
C ILE A 304 8.72 1.47 -10.94
N TYR A 305 9.47 0.38 -10.93
CA TYR A 305 10.63 0.16 -11.79
C TYR A 305 10.43 -1.09 -12.63
N GLN A 306 11.01 -1.12 -13.83
CA GLN A 306 11.08 -2.30 -14.69
C GLN A 306 12.53 -2.65 -15.00
N CYS A 307 12.79 -3.94 -15.21
CA CYS A 307 14.13 -4.41 -15.50
C CYS A 307 14.50 -4.03 -16.94
N ALA A 308 15.51 -3.18 -17.12
CA ALA A 308 15.89 -2.70 -18.45
C ALA A 308 16.51 -3.80 -19.31
N GLU A 309 17.17 -4.77 -18.67
CA GLU A 309 17.89 -5.87 -19.32
C GLU A 309 17.01 -7.10 -19.58
N ASP A 310 15.87 -7.20 -18.90
CA ASP A 310 14.90 -8.28 -19.03
C ASP A 310 13.48 -7.73 -18.80
N PRO A 311 12.95 -6.93 -19.74
CA PRO A 311 11.66 -6.26 -19.56
C PRO A 311 10.46 -7.23 -19.53
N ASP A 312 10.62 -8.43 -20.10
CA ASP A 312 9.54 -9.40 -20.23
C ASP A 312 9.40 -10.32 -19.02
N LYS A 313 10.51 -10.67 -18.35
CA LYS A 313 10.53 -11.61 -17.22
C LYS A 313 11.07 -11.02 -15.94
N GLY A 314 11.88 -9.97 -16.00
CA GLY A 314 12.47 -9.29 -14.84
C GLY A 314 13.56 -10.06 -14.09
N LEU A 315 13.90 -11.28 -14.50
CA LEU A 315 14.78 -12.17 -13.75
C LEU A 315 16.22 -11.67 -13.68
N ALA A 316 16.71 -11.02 -14.75
CA ALA A 316 18.07 -10.48 -14.78
C ALA A 316 18.36 -9.52 -13.62
N CYS A 317 17.39 -8.67 -13.26
CA CYS A 317 17.54 -7.70 -12.17
C CYS A 317 17.50 -8.34 -10.78
N LEU A 318 16.85 -9.50 -10.61
CA LEU A 318 16.82 -10.24 -9.34
C LEU A 318 18.08 -11.12 -9.15
N GLN A 319 18.78 -11.48 -10.21
CA GLN A 319 19.97 -12.34 -10.13
C GLN A 319 21.24 -11.54 -9.79
N LYS A 320 21.37 -10.29 -10.25
CA LYS A 320 22.52 -9.43 -9.94
C LYS A 320 22.67 -9.10 -8.46
N ALA A 321 21.58 -9.07 -7.70
CA ALA A 321 21.61 -8.85 -6.25
C ALA A 321 22.41 -9.91 -5.47
N LYS A 322 22.76 -11.06 -6.09
CA LYS A 322 23.61 -12.10 -5.48
C LYS A 322 25.10 -12.03 -5.88
N GLY A 323 25.48 -11.13 -6.78
CA GLY A 323 26.81 -11.12 -7.42
C GLY A 323 27.83 -10.15 -6.83
N ASP A 324 27.44 -9.29 -5.89
CA ASP A 324 28.28 -8.22 -5.33
C ASP A 324 28.68 -8.46 -3.84
N GLU A 325 28.64 -9.72 -3.37
CA GLU A 325 29.31 -10.16 -2.12
C GLU A 325 30.59 -10.95 -2.44
#